data_AF-A0A3P7J3N2-F1
#
_entry.id   AF-A0A3P7J3N2-F1
#
_cell.length_a   1.000
_cell.length_b   1.000
_cell.length_c   1.000
_cell.angle_alpha   90.00
_cell.angle_beta   90.00
_cell.angle_gamma   90.00
#
_symmetry.space_group_name_H-M   'P 1'
#
loop_
_entity.id
_entity.type
_entity.pdbx_description
1 polymer ?
#
loop_
_entity_poly.entity_id
_entity_poly.type
_entity_poly.pdbx_seq_one_letter_code
_entity_poly.pdbx_strand_id
1 'polypeptide(L)'
;MKSQPQTTLKLIDKVTPPATTVLQKAYDTVMKDIKTAKKNKKTKAQVLDKGFTTATAVMTKALIEQFCKKLYDKVTKLEWDCFKTHTKDLINFGNYNCSTWQKKK
;
A
#
# COMPACT_ATOMS: atom_id res chain seq x y z
N MET A 1 -16.10 -23.28 15.05
CA MET A 1 -15.84 -21.96 15.69
C MET A 1 -16.44 -20.87 14.81
N LYS A 2 -17.47 -20.16 15.28
CA LYS A 2 -18.01 -18.99 14.57
C LYS A 2 -17.01 -17.85 14.77
N SER A 3 -16.35 -17.42 13.69
CA SER A 3 -15.47 -16.25 13.69
C SER A 3 -16.24 -15.04 14.20
N GLN A 4 -15.76 -14.40 15.28
CA GLN A 4 -16.32 -13.12 15.74
C GLN A 4 -16.37 -12.14 14.57
N PRO A 5 -17.42 -11.31 14.46
CA PRO A 5 -17.51 -10.34 13.38
C PRO A 5 -16.32 -9.37 13.46
N GLN A 6 -15.41 -9.49 12.51
CA GLN A 6 -14.39 -8.48 12.26
C GLN A 6 -15.11 -7.21 11.81
N THR A 7 -14.95 -6.13 12.56
CA THR A 7 -15.38 -4.80 12.11
C THR A 7 -14.32 -4.23 11.16
N THR A 8 -14.73 -3.37 10.23
CA THR A 8 -13.81 -2.69 9.29
C THR A 8 -12.65 -2.02 10.02
N LEU A 9 -12.92 -1.39 11.17
CA LEU A 9 -11.90 -0.76 12.02
C LEU A 9 -10.87 -1.77 12.54
N LYS A 10 -11.31 -2.95 13.03
CA LYS A 10 -10.38 -4.00 13.50
C LYS A 10 -9.52 -4.56 12.37
N LEU A 11 -10.04 -4.62 11.15
CA LEU A 11 -9.24 -5.03 9.99
C LEU A 11 -8.21 -3.96 9.63
N ILE A 12 -8.60 -2.68 9.64
CA ILE A 12 -7.70 -1.53 9.43
C ILE A 12 -6.58 -1.54 10.47
N ASP A 13 -6.89 -1.66 11.76
CA ASP A 13 -5.90 -1.67 12.84
C ASP A 13 -4.91 -2.84 12.70
N LYS A 14 -5.39 -3.98 12.20
CA LYS A 14 -4.59 -5.19 11.96
C LYS A 14 -3.62 -5.04 10.79
N VAL A 15 -4.04 -4.35 9.72
CA VAL A 15 -3.27 -4.23 8.48
C VAL A 15 -2.46 -2.94 8.35
N THR A 16 -2.84 -1.88 9.06
CA THR A 16 -2.19 -0.57 8.97
C THR A 16 -0.75 -0.58 9.44
N PRO A 17 -0.39 -1.10 10.64
CA PRO A 17 1.01 -1.13 11.08
C PRO A 17 1.99 -1.87 10.12
N PRO A 18 1.66 -3.07 9.60
CA PRO A 18 2.54 -3.74 8.65
C PRO A 18 2.55 -3.06 7.27
N ALA A 19 1.44 -2.43 6.86
CA ALA A 19 1.35 -1.63 5.64
C ALA A 19 2.22 -0.37 5.71
N THR A 20 2.12 0.40 6.80
CA THR A 20 2.89 1.64 6.99
C THR A 20 4.38 1.36 7.02
N THR A 21 4.81 0.24 7.62
CA THR A 21 6.23 -0.16 7.63
C THR A 21 6.80 -0.31 6.22
N VAL A 22 6.04 -0.90 5.29
CA VAL A 22 6.50 -1.06 3.89
C VAL A 22 6.53 0.29 3.17
N LEU A 23 5.51 1.12 3.40
CA LEU A 23 5.37 2.42 2.73
C LEU A 23 6.25 3.52 3.34
N GLN A 24 6.77 3.34 4.55
CA GLN A 24 7.52 4.37 5.27
C GLN A 24 8.72 4.88 4.48
N LYS A 25 9.50 3.97 3.88
CA LYS A 25 10.69 4.34 3.09
C LYS A 25 10.32 5.17 1.85
N ALA A 26 9.22 4.80 1.18
CA ALA A 26 8.70 5.55 0.03
C ALA A 26 8.23 6.94 0.46
N TYR A 27 7.46 7.00 1.56
CA TYR A 27 6.98 8.24 2.16
C TYR A 27 8.13 9.17 2.55
N ASP A 28 9.14 8.66 3.25
CA ASP A 28 10.30 9.44 3.70
C ASP A 28 11.07 10.04 2.50
N THR A 29 11.19 9.27 1.42
CA THR A 29 11.85 9.72 0.18
C THR A 29 11.06 10.85 -0.48
N VAL A 30 9.75 10.68 -0.64
CA VAL A 30 8.86 11.71 -1.21
C VAL A 30 8.88 12.98 -0.34
N MET A 31 8.77 12.83 0.98
CA MET A 31 8.80 13.95 1.90
C MET A 31 10.13 14.69 1.92
N LYS A 32 11.25 13.97 1.79
CA LYS A 32 12.58 14.58 1.65
C LYS A 32 12.68 15.44 0.39
N ASP A 33 12.17 14.96 -0.73
CA ASP A 33 12.19 15.71 -2.00
C ASP A 33 11.24 16.92 -1.97
N ILE A 34 10.05 16.77 -1.40
CA ILE A 34 9.11 17.88 -1.18
C ILE A 34 9.75 18.95 -0.28
N LYS A 35 10.38 18.56 0.84
CA LYS A 35 11.07 19.49 1.75
C LYS A 35 12.23 20.19 1.05
N THR A 36 13.00 19.48 0.24
CA THR A 36 14.10 20.04 -0.56
C THR A 36 13.57 21.05 -1.59
N ALA A 37 12.51 20.71 -2.33
CA ALA A 37 11.90 21.60 -3.31
C ALA A 37 11.33 22.87 -2.66
N LYS A 38 10.68 22.74 -1.49
CA LYS A 38 10.22 23.88 -0.69
C LYS A 38 11.39 24.75 -0.21
N LYS A 39 12.47 24.15 0.31
CA LYS A 39 13.69 24.86 0.72
C LYS A 39 14.31 25.65 -0.45
N ASN A 40 14.24 25.10 -1.65
CA ASN A 40 14.71 25.73 -2.88
C ASN A 40 13.71 26.75 -3.47
N LYS A 41 12.70 27.17 -2.70
CA LYS A 41 11.67 28.16 -3.07
C LYS A 41 10.95 27.84 -4.39
N LYS A 42 10.80 26.55 -4.71
CA LYS A 42 10.02 26.10 -5.87
C LYS A 42 8.55 26.47 -5.69
N THR A 43 7.84 26.68 -6.80
CA THR A 43 6.40 26.99 -6.76
C THR A 43 5.61 25.79 -6.26
N LYS A 44 4.38 26.02 -5.78
CA LYS A 44 3.49 24.94 -5.32
C LYS A 44 3.32 23.84 -6.39
N ALA A 45 3.16 24.24 -7.65
CA ALA A 45 3.05 23.30 -8.77
C ALA A 45 4.32 22.45 -8.93
N GLN A 46 5.51 23.07 -8.89
CA GLN A 46 6.79 22.35 -9.00
C GLN A 46 7.06 21.41 -7.83
N VAL A 47 6.64 21.79 -6.61
CA VAL A 47 6.77 20.92 -5.43
C VAL A 47 5.86 19.70 -5.55
N LEU A 48 4.62 19.89 -6.01
CA LEU A 48 3.66 18.81 -6.24
C LEU A 48 4.13 17.87 -7.35
N ASP A 49 4.58 18.43 -8.47
CA ASP A 49 5.11 17.66 -9.60
C ASP A 49 6.34 16.83 -9.21
N LYS A 50 7.26 17.43 -8.43
CA LYS A 50 8.41 16.70 -7.88
C LYS A 50 7.98 15.58 -6.94
N GLY A 51 7.03 15.85 -6.04
CA GLY A 51 6.48 14.84 -5.13
C GLY A 51 5.83 13.68 -5.88
N PHE A 52 5.03 13.96 -6.91
CA PHE A 52 4.38 12.97 -7.75
C PHE A 52 5.39 12.14 -8.56
N THR A 53 6.37 12.79 -9.17
CA THR A 53 7.45 12.12 -9.90
C THR A 53 8.24 11.18 -8.99
N THR A 54 8.62 11.64 -7.80
CA THR A 54 9.33 10.78 -6.84
C THR A 54 8.42 9.64 -6.37
N ALA A 55 7.14 9.91 -6.08
CA ALA A 55 6.18 8.88 -5.66
C ALA A 55 6.03 7.77 -6.70
N THR A 56 5.84 8.12 -7.97
CA THR A 56 5.74 7.14 -9.06
C THR A 56 7.02 6.34 -9.25
N ALA A 57 8.19 6.94 -9.06
CA ALA A 57 9.48 6.25 -9.13
C ALA A 57 9.69 5.23 -7.99
N VAL A 58 9.25 5.55 -6.76
CA VAL A 58 9.44 4.66 -5.60
C VAL A 58 8.34 3.62 -5.45
N MET A 59 7.15 3.86 -6.00
CA MET A 59 6.01 2.93 -6.01
C MET A 59 6.19 1.83 -7.07
N THR A 60 7.28 1.08 -6.94
CA THR A 60 7.63 0.00 -7.86
C THR A 60 6.76 -1.24 -7.64
N LYS A 61 6.69 -2.12 -8.65
CA LYS A 61 6.04 -3.43 -8.52
C LYS A 61 6.54 -4.19 -7.29
N ALA A 62 7.85 -4.21 -7.04
CA ALA A 62 8.44 -4.90 -5.88
C ALA A 62 7.94 -4.37 -4.53
N LEU A 63 7.73 -3.06 -4.40
CA LEU A 63 7.15 -2.46 -3.18
C LEU A 63 5.72 -2.94 -2.97
N ILE A 64 4.93 -2.97 -4.03
CA ILE A 64 3.53 -3.41 -4.00
C ILE A 64 3.44 -4.91 -3.66
N GLU A 65 4.33 -5.74 -4.19
CA GLU A 65 4.43 -7.16 -3.79
C GLU A 65 4.77 -7.33 -2.30
N GLN A 66 5.69 -6.51 -1.77
CA GLN A 66 6.04 -6.56 -0.34
C GLN A 66 4.87 -6.13 0.53
N PHE A 67 4.15 -5.07 0.12
CA PHE A 67 2.93 -4.62 0.76
C PHE A 67 1.87 -5.74 0.77
N CYS A 68 1.61 -6.33 -0.40
CA CYS A 68 0.74 -7.48 -0.55
C CYS A 68 1.13 -8.63 0.38
N LYS A 69 2.41 -8.96 0.47
CA LYS A 69 2.91 -10.05 1.32
C LYS A 69 2.64 -9.78 2.80
N LYS A 70 2.93 -8.56 3.25
CA LYS A 70 2.66 -8.15 4.64
C LYS A 70 1.18 -8.19 4.99
N LEU A 71 0.31 -7.76 4.06
CA LEU A 71 -1.14 -7.89 4.22
C LEU A 71 -1.55 -9.36 4.27
N TYR A 72 -1.12 -10.13 3.26
CA TYR A 72 -1.39 -11.55 3.13
C TYR A 72 -1.03 -12.27 4.42
N ASP A 73 0.17 -12.12 4.96
CA ASP A 73 0.61 -12.82 6.17
C ASP A 73 -0.26 -12.52 7.41
N LYS A 74 -0.96 -11.37 7.43
CA LYS A 74 -1.77 -10.95 8.58
C LYS A 74 -3.23 -11.33 8.45
N VAL A 75 -3.80 -11.28 7.25
CA VAL A 75 -5.24 -11.49 7.05
C VAL A 75 -5.63 -12.97 7.00
N THR A 76 -6.89 -13.30 7.27
CA THR A 76 -7.40 -14.68 7.07
C THR A 76 -7.60 -14.99 5.59
N LYS A 77 -7.86 -16.26 5.26
CA LYS A 77 -8.24 -16.65 3.90
C LYS A 77 -9.48 -15.89 3.41
N LEU A 78 -10.52 -15.81 4.24
CA LEU A 78 -11.76 -15.12 3.93
C LEU A 78 -11.51 -13.63 3.63
N GLU A 79 -10.71 -12.97 4.47
CA GLU A 79 -10.31 -11.57 4.29
C GLU A 79 -9.52 -11.36 2.99
N TRP A 80 -8.60 -12.28 2.65
CA TRP A 80 -7.81 -12.18 1.41
C TRP A 80 -8.64 -12.41 0.14
N ASP A 81 -9.55 -13.39 0.17
CA ASP A 81 -10.42 -13.68 -0.97
C ASP A 81 -11.44 -12.53 -1.19
N CYS A 82 -11.95 -11.92 -0.11
CA CYS A 82 -12.74 -10.69 -0.15
C CYS A 82 -11.95 -9.52 -0.75
N PHE A 83 -10.72 -9.29 -0.27
CA PHE A 83 -9.83 -8.26 -0.81
C PHE A 83 -9.63 -8.41 -2.33
N LYS A 84 -9.26 -9.59 -2.82
CA LYS A 84 -9.05 -9.82 -4.26
C LYS A 84 -10.30 -9.61 -5.11
N THR A 85 -11.48 -9.83 -4.54
CA THR A 85 -12.76 -9.67 -5.25
C THR A 85 -13.05 -8.19 -5.50
N HIS A 86 -12.85 -7.33 -4.50
CA HIS A 86 -13.20 -5.91 -4.57
C HIS A 86 -12.06 -4.99 -5.00
N THR A 87 -10.80 -5.42 -4.88
CA THR A 87 -9.64 -4.58 -5.19
C THR A 87 -9.50 -4.29 -6.69
N LYS A 88 -10.08 -5.13 -7.56
CA LYS A 88 -10.04 -4.97 -9.02
C LYS A 88 -10.75 -3.71 -9.50
N ASP A 89 -11.73 -3.21 -8.73
CA ASP A 89 -12.48 -1.99 -9.06
C ASP A 89 -11.68 -0.73 -8.72
N LEU A 90 -10.64 -0.84 -7.89
CA LEU A 90 -9.83 0.28 -7.41
C LEU A 90 -8.46 0.34 -8.10
N ILE A 91 -7.87 -0.81 -8.40
CA ILE A 91 -6.57 -0.94 -9.03
C ILE A 91 -6.55 -2.16 -9.95
N ASN A 92 -5.82 -2.07 -11.07
CA ASN A 92 -5.54 -3.24 -11.91
C ASN A 92 -4.57 -4.18 -11.18
N PHE A 93 -5.12 -4.98 -10.28
CA PHE A 93 -4.37 -5.89 -9.42
C PHE A 93 -3.70 -7.04 -10.19
N GLY A 94 -4.15 -7.30 -11.43
CA GLY A 94 -3.61 -8.37 -12.29
C GLY A 94 -2.16 -8.17 -12.71
N ASN A 95 -1.63 -6.94 -12.59
CA ASN A 95 -0.21 -6.66 -12.86
C ASN A 95 0.74 -7.13 -11.75
N TYR A 96 0.20 -7.56 -10.61
CA TYR A 96 0.96 -7.99 -9.43
C TYR A 96 0.82 -9.50 -9.21
N ASN A 97 1.93 -10.15 -8.86
CA ASN A 97 2.01 -11.57 -8.55
C ASN A 97 1.12 -11.92 -7.35
N CYS A 98 0.93 -11.02 -6.40
CA CYS A 98 0.00 -11.23 -5.30
C CYS A 98 -1.46 -11.49 -5.72
N SER A 99 -1.87 -11.12 -6.93
CA SER A 99 -3.20 -11.45 -7.46
C SER A 99 -3.47 -12.95 -7.57
N THR A 100 -2.43 -13.77 -7.71
CA THR A 100 -2.55 -15.23 -7.85
C THR A 100 -2.41 -15.99 -6.54
N TRP A 101 -2.04 -15.31 -5.44
CA TRP A 101 -1.79 -15.98 -4.16
C TRP A 101 -3.08 -16.52 -3.52
N GLN A 102 -2.96 -17.71 -2.96
CA GLN A 102 -4.05 -18.44 -2.33
C GLN A 102 -3.63 -18.97 -0.95
N LYS A 103 -4.39 -18.59 0.08
CA LYS A 103 -4.25 -19.21 1.41
C LYS A 103 -4.90 -20.58 1.43
N LYS A 104 -4.16 -21.58 1.92
CA LYS A 104 -4.71 -22.89 2.29
C LYS A 104 -5.21 -22.80 3.73
N LYS A 105 -6.53 -22.88 3.87
CA LYS A 105 -7.34 -22.80 5.11
C LYS A 105 -6.99 -21.60 6.01
#